data_AF-A0A971I3F5-F1
#
_entry.id   AF-A0A971I3F5-F1
#
_cell.length_a   1.000
_cell.length_b   1.000
_cell.length_c   1.000
_cell.angle_alpha   90.00
_cell.angle_beta   90.00
_cell.angle_gamma   90.00
#
_symmetry.space_group_name_H-M   'P 1'
#
loop_
_entity.id
_entity.type
_entity.pdbx_description
1 polymer ?
#
loop_
_entity_poly.entity_id
_entity_poly.type
_entity_poly.pdbx_seq_one_letter_code
_entity_poly.pdbx_strand_id
1 'polypeptide(L)'
;MSAILKAKGIPCRSRAGFAPYISENRSGDHWINQYWNDKEGRWINFDADGFFDEKDLGFDQYDIPMDCFDWSAKAWLDIRRGKADGSRYVYSDGLGTNSLKAVIRGIFYDFHALMNDEISYLFQPCYIDGKFEKLTEKDLIEIDELAMLMLEPDLNFDKLHEIWNTNRKYRIMNSPLVGDWDNQYIIQS
;
A
#
# COMPACT_ATOMS: atom_id res chain seq x y z
N MET A 1 13.61 -7.79 -0.09
CA MET A 1 14.42 -7.84 -1.32
C MET A 1 14.83 -6.45 -1.83
N SER A 2 13.93 -5.45 -1.85
CA SER A 2 14.18 -4.07 -2.33
C SER A 2 15.57 -3.50 -2.03
N ALA A 3 16.00 -3.49 -0.76
CA ALA A 3 17.31 -2.95 -0.36
C ALA A 3 18.50 -3.62 -1.08
N ILE A 4 18.45 -4.93 -1.34
CA ILE A 4 19.52 -5.68 -2.01
C ILE A 4 19.60 -5.28 -3.49
N LEU A 5 18.45 -5.20 -4.17
CA LEU A 5 18.38 -4.79 -5.57
C LEU A 5 18.84 -3.33 -5.75
N LYS A 6 18.40 -2.42 -4.87
CA LYS A 6 18.89 -1.03 -4.82
C LYS A 6 20.41 -0.98 -4.64
N ALA A 7 20.97 -1.78 -3.73
CA ALA A 7 22.42 -1.85 -3.52
C ALA A 7 23.18 -2.41 -4.74
N LYS A 8 22.51 -3.17 -5.61
CA LYS A 8 23.05 -3.64 -6.89
C LYS A 8 22.83 -2.66 -8.05
N GLY A 9 22.22 -1.49 -7.79
CA GLY A 9 21.90 -0.50 -8.82
C GLY A 9 20.74 -0.91 -9.73
N ILE A 10 19.95 -1.92 -9.34
CA ILE A 10 18.77 -2.35 -10.08
C ILE A 10 17.59 -1.49 -9.60
N PRO A 11 16.90 -0.75 -10.50
CA PRO A 11 15.71 0.01 -10.09
C PRO A 11 14.66 -0.94 -9.55
N CYS A 12 14.23 -0.71 -8.30
CA CYS A 12 13.21 -1.51 -7.66
C CYS A 12 12.45 -0.72 -6.60
N ARG A 13 11.27 -1.23 -6.25
CA ARG A 13 10.40 -0.65 -5.21
C ARG A 13 9.67 -1.75 -4.45
N SER A 14 9.34 -1.47 -3.19
CA SER A 14 8.37 -2.27 -2.44
C SER A 14 6.97 -1.78 -2.76
N ARG A 15 5.99 -2.67 -2.74
CA ARG A 15 4.57 -2.36 -2.93
C ARG A 15 3.75 -3.04 -1.86
N ALA A 16 2.82 -2.32 -1.26
CA ALA A 16 1.89 -2.86 -0.28
C ALA A 16 0.52 -3.08 -0.93
N GLY A 17 -0.16 -4.14 -0.50
CA GLY A 17 -1.44 -4.53 -1.04
C GLY A 17 -2.04 -5.69 -0.27
N PHE A 18 -2.76 -6.53 -0.98
CA PHE A 18 -3.35 -7.74 -0.44
C PHE A 18 -3.11 -8.92 -1.39
N ALA A 19 -2.86 -10.10 -0.83
CA ALA A 19 -2.59 -11.31 -1.58
C ALA A 19 -3.79 -12.27 -1.50
N PRO A 20 -4.61 -12.36 -2.56
CA PRO A 20 -5.78 -13.26 -2.58
C PRO A 20 -5.39 -14.74 -2.73
N TYR A 21 -4.11 -15.01 -2.99
CA TYR A 21 -3.55 -16.35 -3.21
C TYR A 21 -2.99 -17.00 -1.94
N ILE A 22 -2.97 -16.31 -0.79
CA ILE A 22 -2.47 -16.87 0.48
C ILE A 22 -3.56 -17.66 1.21
N SER A 23 -4.83 -17.27 1.08
CA SER A 23 -5.94 -17.90 1.81
C SER A 23 -7.21 -17.91 0.98
N GLU A 24 -7.92 -19.04 0.96
CA GLU A 24 -9.20 -19.13 0.25
C GLU A 24 -10.20 -18.08 0.74
N ASN A 25 -10.84 -17.39 -0.20
CA ASN A 25 -11.90 -16.39 0.04
C ASN A 25 -11.45 -15.17 0.85
N ARG A 26 -10.15 -14.97 1.08
CA ARG A 26 -9.59 -13.79 1.76
C ARG A 26 -8.39 -13.27 1.00
N SER A 27 -8.19 -11.96 1.08
CA SER A 27 -7.00 -11.29 0.60
C SER A 27 -6.33 -10.68 1.81
N GLY A 28 -5.25 -11.33 2.28
CA GLY A 28 -4.49 -10.89 3.44
C GLY A 28 -3.56 -9.76 3.07
N ASP A 29 -3.35 -8.78 3.96
CA ASP A 29 -2.38 -7.72 3.75
C ASP A 29 -1.00 -8.31 3.46
N HIS A 30 -0.34 -7.78 2.43
CA HIS A 30 0.90 -8.37 1.94
C HIS A 30 1.80 -7.35 1.26
N TRP A 31 3.09 -7.69 1.18
CA TRP A 31 4.10 -6.89 0.52
C TRP A 31 4.76 -7.67 -0.59
N ILE A 32 4.79 -7.07 -1.77
CA ILE A 32 5.56 -7.58 -2.90
C ILE A 32 6.62 -6.56 -3.31
N ASN A 33 7.48 -6.95 -4.23
CA ASN A 33 8.47 -6.07 -4.81
C ASN A 33 8.23 -5.92 -6.31
N GLN A 34 8.70 -4.81 -6.86
CA GLN A 34 8.82 -4.59 -8.29
C GLN A 34 10.28 -4.30 -8.63
N TYR A 35 10.79 -4.89 -9.70
CA TYR A 35 12.07 -4.48 -10.29
C TYR A 35 11.86 -4.11 -11.76
N TRP A 36 12.65 -3.17 -12.26
CA TRP A 36 12.59 -2.77 -13.65
C TRP A 36 13.40 -3.75 -14.51
N ASN A 37 12.73 -4.36 -15.50
CA ASN A 37 13.40 -5.21 -16.48
C ASN A 37 13.68 -4.39 -17.74
N ASP A 38 14.93 -3.97 -17.93
CA ASP A 38 15.37 -3.18 -19.08
C ASP A 38 15.16 -3.88 -20.43
N LYS A 39 15.21 -5.23 -20.46
CA LYS A 39 15.05 -5.99 -21.71
C LYS A 39 13.60 -5.96 -22.20
N GLU A 40 12.65 -5.93 -21.26
CA GLU A 40 11.21 -5.95 -21.54
C GLU A 40 10.57 -4.56 -21.45
N GLY A 41 11.28 -3.57 -20.89
CA GLY A 41 10.78 -2.20 -20.73
C GLY A 41 9.56 -2.12 -19.82
N ARG A 42 9.51 -2.95 -18.76
CA ARG A 42 8.39 -2.98 -17.80
C ARG A 42 8.84 -3.31 -16.39
N TRP A 43 7.98 -2.99 -15.43
CA TRP A 43 8.07 -3.51 -14.08
C TRP A 43 7.68 -4.99 -14.04
N ILE A 44 8.49 -5.79 -13.35
CA ILE A 44 8.19 -7.17 -12.99
C ILE A 44 7.75 -7.18 -11.54
N ASN A 45 6.55 -7.69 -11.27
CA ASN A 45 6.03 -7.89 -9.92
C ASN A 45 6.55 -9.22 -9.39
N PHE A 46 7.05 -9.27 -8.17
CA PHE A 46 7.43 -10.53 -7.57
C PHE A 46 7.22 -10.54 -6.07
N ASP A 47 6.87 -11.71 -5.56
CA ASP A 47 6.83 -12.00 -4.15
C ASP A 47 8.15 -12.64 -3.71
N ALA A 48 8.82 -11.99 -2.76
CA ALA A 48 10.15 -12.40 -2.30
C ALA A 48 10.09 -13.52 -1.24
N ASP A 49 8.88 -13.88 -0.77
CA ASP A 49 8.66 -14.95 0.19
C ASP A 49 9.18 -16.30 -0.33
N GLY A 50 9.01 -16.56 -1.64
CA GLY A 50 9.74 -17.61 -2.35
C GLY A 50 9.37 -19.05 -2.00
N PHE A 51 8.29 -19.27 -1.24
CA PHE A 51 7.88 -20.59 -0.76
C PHE A 51 6.65 -21.16 -1.46
N PHE A 52 6.09 -20.47 -2.46
CA PHE A 52 4.91 -20.94 -3.19
C PHE A 52 5.28 -21.89 -4.33
N ASP A 53 4.46 -22.93 -4.54
CA ASP A 53 4.51 -23.76 -5.75
C ASP A 53 3.71 -23.08 -6.86
N GLU A 54 4.32 -22.85 -8.03
CA GLU A 54 3.69 -22.21 -9.18
C GLU A 54 2.42 -22.95 -9.65
N LYS A 55 2.38 -24.28 -9.50
CA LYS A 55 1.20 -25.07 -9.88
C LYS A 55 0.01 -24.78 -8.99
N ASP A 56 0.26 -24.47 -7.73
CA ASP A 56 -0.77 -24.16 -6.76
C ASP A 56 -1.23 -22.69 -6.89
N LEU A 57 -0.31 -21.78 -7.22
CA LEU A 57 -0.64 -20.36 -7.48
C LEU A 57 -1.37 -20.14 -8.81
N GLY A 58 -1.03 -20.90 -9.85
CA GLY A 58 -1.49 -20.68 -11.22
C GLY A 58 -0.75 -19.54 -11.95
N PHE A 59 0.30 -18.98 -11.36
CA PHE A 59 1.19 -17.97 -11.95
C PHE A 59 2.59 -18.04 -11.32
N ASP A 60 3.57 -17.41 -11.95
CA ASP A 60 4.95 -17.33 -11.44
C ASP A 60 5.05 -16.25 -10.35
N GLN A 61 5.49 -16.63 -9.15
CA GLN A 61 5.71 -15.70 -8.04
C GLN A 61 6.80 -14.67 -8.34
N TYR A 62 7.65 -14.90 -9.35
CA TYR A 62 8.71 -14.00 -9.78
C TYR A 62 8.32 -13.10 -10.98
N ASP A 63 7.11 -13.25 -11.52
CA ASP A 63 6.48 -12.38 -12.52
C ASP A 63 4.94 -12.39 -12.35
N ILE A 64 4.47 -11.85 -11.22
CA ILE A 64 3.07 -11.86 -10.82
C ILE A 64 2.24 -10.97 -11.77
N PRO A 65 1.20 -11.51 -12.43
CA PRO A 65 0.29 -10.70 -13.24
C PRO A 65 -0.38 -9.59 -12.44
N MET A 66 -0.64 -8.45 -13.07
CA MET A 66 -1.18 -7.26 -12.41
C MET A 66 -2.54 -7.50 -11.75
N ASP A 67 -3.31 -8.48 -12.23
CA ASP A 67 -4.64 -8.86 -11.72
C ASP A 67 -4.62 -9.99 -10.67
N CYS A 68 -3.45 -10.60 -10.41
CA CYS A 68 -3.29 -11.63 -9.38
C CYS A 68 -2.99 -11.06 -7.97
N PHE A 69 -2.69 -9.76 -7.87
CA PHE A 69 -2.47 -9.05 -6.61
C PHE A 69 -3.54 -7.97 -6.40
N ASP A 70 -4.07 -7.89 -5.18
CA ASP A 70 -5.08 -6.91 -4.82
C ASP A 70 -4.41 -5.60 -4.37
N TRP A 71 -4.15 -4.71 -5.32
CA TRP A 71 -3.58 -3.39 -5.06
C TRP A 71 -4.46 -2.55 -4.13
N SER A 72 -3.89 -1.97 -3.06
CA SER A 72 -4.67 -1.25 -2.04
C SER A 72 -5.50 -0.11 -2.62
N ALA A 73 -4.96 0.65 -3.58
CA ALA A 73 -5.67 1.75 -4.23
C ALA A 73 -6.91 1.26 -5.00
N LYS A 74 -6.78 0.16 -5.75
CA LYS A 74 -7.91 -0.46 -6.48
C LYS A 74 -8.93 -1.03 -5.50
N ALA A 75 -8.50 -1.78 -4.50
CA ALA A 75 -9.36 -2.34 -3.47
C ALA A 75 -10.18 -1.26 -2.76
N TRP A 76 -9.54 -0.14 -2.40
CA TRP A 76 -10.21 1.00 -1.75
C TRP A 76 -11.34 1.56 -2.61
N LEU A 77 -11.03 1.88 -3.86
CA LEU A 77 -11.99 2.45 -4.80
C LEU A 77 -13.13 1.48 -5.12
N ASP A 78 -12.84 0.19 -5.27
CA ASP A 78 -13.85 -0.81 -5.57
C ASP A 78 -14.79 -1.04 -4.38
N ILE A 79 -14.29 -1.04 -3.14
CA ILE A 79 -15.15 -1.08 -1.93
C ILE A 79 -16.00 0.18 -1.85
N ARG A 80 -15.39 1.37 -1.99
CA ARG A 80 -16.08 2.67 -1.92
C ARG A 80 -17.17 2.81 -2.99
N ARG A 81 -17.02 2.15 -4.14
CA ARG A 81 -18.00 2.12 -5.24
C ARG A 81 -19.00 0.96 -5.16
N GLY A 82 -18.94 0.12 -4.12
CA GLY A 82 -19.80 -1.05 -3.96
C GLY A 82 -19.55 -2.16 -5.00
N LYS A 83 -18.37 -2.19 -5.61
CA LYS A 83 -17.95 -3.19 -6.61
C LYS A 83 -17.28 -4.41 -6.00
N ALA A 84 -16.79 -4.30 -4.77
CA ALA A 84 -16.16 -5.40 -4.04
C ALA A 84 -16.70 -5.49 -2.62
N ASP A 85 -16.84 -6.72 -2.10
CA ASP A 85 -17.07 -6.94 -0.68
C ASP A 85 -15.77 -6.64 0.09
N GLY A 86 -15.80 -5.59 0.91
CA GLY A 86 -14.66 -5.18 1.71
C GLY A 86 -14.24 -6.21 2.76
N SER A 87 -15.16 -7.07 3.23
CA SER A 87 -14.87 -8.03 4.29
C SER A 87 -13.78 -9.04 3.93
N ARG A 88 -13.53 -9.25 2.62
CA ARG A 88 -12.48 -10.14 2.12
C ARG A 88 -11.06 -9.61 2.32
N TYR A 89 -10.87 -8.29 2.43
CA TYR A 89 -9.55 -7.69 2.64
C TYR A 89 -9.25 -7.63 4.13
N VAL A 90 -8.25 -8.37 4.59
CA VAL A 90 -7.99 -8.59 6.01
C VAL A 90 -6.58 -8.11 6.37
N TYR A 91 -6.46 -7.38 7.48
CA TYR A 91 -5.19 -7.02 8.07
C TYR A 91 -4.82 -8.01 9.17
N SER A 92 -3.61 -8.53 9.13
CA SER A 92 -3.10 -9.63 9.95
C SER A 92 -2.66 -9.19 11.34
N ASP A 93 -3.52 -8.46 12.05
CA ASP A 93 -3.27 -7.96 13.41
C ASP A 93 -3.79 -8.87 14.53
N GLY A 94 -4.50 -9.95 14.18
CA GLY A 94 -5.16 -10.84 15.14
C GLY A 94 -6.39 -10.23 15.84
N LEU A 95 -6.83 -9.03 15.43
CA LEU A 95 -7.99 -8.31 15.97
C LEU A 95 -9.20 -8.37 15.03
N GLY A 96 -9.04 -8.93 13.83
CA GLY A 96 -10.11 -9.06 12.84
C GLY A 96 -10.34 -7.78 12.02
N THR A 97 -9.34 -6.90 11.93
CA THR A 97 -9.42 -5.69 11.10
C THR A 97 -9.58 -6.06 9.63
N ASN A 98 -10.64 -5.56 8.98
CA ASN A 98 -10.95 -5.82 7.57
C ASN A 98 -11.57 -4.61 6.86
N SER A 99 -11.91 -4.76 5.57
CA SER A 99 -12.57 -3.72 4.77
C SER A 99 -11.76 -2.43 4.72
N LEU A 100 -12.43 -1.26 4.60
CA LEU A 100 -11.78 0.04 4.49
C LEU A 100 -10.75 0.31 5.60
N LYS A 101 -10.97 -0.24 6.82
CA LYS A 101 -10.00 -0.12 7.93
C LYS A 101 -8.68 -0.83 7.65
N ALA A 102 -8.72 -1.99 6.99
CA ALA A 102 -7.52 -2.68 6.54
C ALA A 102 -6.92 -1.96 5.32
N VAL A 103 -7.75 -1.65 4.33
CA VAL A 103 -7.28 -1.13 3.03
C VAL A 103 -6.64 0.24 3.13
N ILE A 104 -7.14 1.14 4.00
CA ILE A 104 -6.54 2.46 4.19
C ILE A 104 -5.08 2.37 4.67
N ARG A 105 -4.74 1.36 5.50
CA ARG A 105 -3.36 1.12 5.94
C ARG A 105 -2.48 0.78 4.74
N GLY A 106 -2.96 -0.12 3.88
CA GLY A 106 -2.30 -0.52 2.66
C GLY A 106 -2.07 0.64 1.68
N ILE A 107 -3.03 1.56 1.52
CA ILE A 107 -2.86 2.76 0.68
C ILE A 107 -1.66 3.59 1.16
N PHE A 108 -1.59 3.89 2.46
CA PHE A 108 -0.50 4.71 2.96
C PHE A 108 0.83 3.96 3.00
N TYR A 109 0.83 2.66 3.32
CA TYR A 109 2.04 1.84 3.17
C TYR A 109 2.58 1.84 1.75
N ASP A 110 1.71 1.65 0.75
CA ASP A 110 2.11 1.61 -0.65
C ASP A 110 2.55 2.99 -1.14
N PHE A 111 1.88 4.06 -0.71
CA PHE A 111 2.25 5.44 -1.03
C PHE A 111 3.64 5.79 -0.47
N HIS A 112 3.88 5.48 0.81
CA HIS A 112 5.19 5.68 1.44
C HIS A 112 6.29 4.89 0.73
N ALA A 113 6.04 3.62 0.43
CA ALA A 113 6.98 2.78 -0.31
C ALA A 113 7.29 3.31 -1.72
N LEU A 114 6.28 3.83 -2.44
CA LEU A 114 6.45 4.49 -3.73
C LEU A 114 7.29 5.77 -3.64
N MET A 115 7.20 6.51 -2.54
CA MET A 115 8.03 7.69 -2.27
C MET A 115 9.42 7.35 -1.72
N ASN A 116 9.79 6.07 -1.74
CA ASN A 116 11.06 5.54 -1.22
C ASN A 116 11.25 5.81 0.28
N ASP A 117 10.13 5.91 1.02
CA ASP A 117 10.06 6.00 2.48
C ASP A 117 9.51 4.67 3.03
N GLU A 118 10.36 3.67 3.16
CA GLU A 118 9.95 2.32 3.58
C GLU A 118 9.69 2.27 5.10
N ILE A 119 8.42 2.44 5.51
CA ILE A 119 7.97 2.51 6.91
C ILE A 119 7.64 1.14 7.53
N SER A 120 7.65 1.05 8.87
CA SER A 120 7.26 -0.14 9.63
C SER A 120 5.74 -0.31 9.69
N TYR A 121 5.25 -1.56 9.81
CA TYR A 121 3.83 -1.89 10.06
C TYR A 121 3.22 -1.28 11.33
N LEU A 122 4.08 -0.89 12.29
CA LEU A 122 3.64 -0.21 13.51
C LEU A 122 3.44 1.29 13.30
N PHE A 123 3.82 1.81 12.14
CA PHE A 123 3.81 3.23 11.86
C PHE A 123 2.66 3.52 10.90
N GLN A 124 1.91 4.56 11.19
CA GLN A 124 0.85 5.06 10.32
C GLN A 124 0.88 6.58 10.36
N PRO A 125 0.49 7.26 9.27
CA PRO A 125 0.30 8.71 9.33
C PRO A 125 -0.65 9.04 10.46
N CYS A 126 -0.31 10.03 11.29
CA CYS A 126 -1.14 10.48 12.41
C CYS A 126 -2.54 10.89 11.93
N TYR A 127 -2.69 11.20 10.64
CA TYR A 127 -3.96 11.45 9.98
C TYR A 127 -4.95 10.28 10.11
N ILE A 128 -4.50 9.03 9.99
CA ILE A 128 -5.37 7.85 9.92
C ILE A 128 -5.18 6.86 11.08
N ASP A 129 -4.04 6.93 11.78
CA ASP A 129 -3.70 6.00 12.85
C ASP A 129 -4.76 5.98 13.97
N GLY A 130 -5.44 4.84 14.15
CA GLY A 130 -6.51 4.66 15.12
C GLY A 130 -7.74 5.58 14.92
N LYS A 131 -7.87 6.25 13.76
CA LYS A 131 -8.84 7.34 13.55
C LYS A 131 -9.87 7.07 12.46
N PHE A 132 -9.94 5.87 11.91
CA PHE A 132 -10.86 5.56 10.81
C PHE A 132 -12.30 6.01 11.08
N GLU A 133 -12.84 5.72 12.27
CA GLU A 133 -14.23 6.09 12.67
C GLU A 133 -14.45 7.61 12.80
N LYS A 134 -13.37 8.40 12.84
CA LYS A 134 -13.42 9.87 12.95
C LYS A 134 -13.22 10.56 11.59
N LEU A 135 -12.93 9.80 10.53
CA LEU A 135 -12.76 10.36 9.19
C LEU A 135 -14.11 10.86 8.67
N THR A 136 -14.11 12.05 8.10
CA THR A 136 -15.27 12.65 7.45
C THR A 136 -15.37 12.21 5.99
N GLU A 137 -16.52 12.44 5.34
CA GLU A 137 -16.64 12.16 3.90
C GLU A 137 -15.62 12.96 3.07
N LYS A 138 -15.26 14.17 3.52
CA LYS A 138 -14.20 14.96 2.89
C LYS A 138 -12.84 14.26 2.96
N ASP A 139 -12.53 13.65 4.10
CA ASP A 139 -11.29 12.89 4.29
C ASP A 139 -11.26 11.66 3.39
N LEU A 140 -12.40 10.96 3.27
CA LEU A 140 -12.55 9.79 2.39
C LEU A 140 -12.40 10.17 0.91
N ILE A 141 -12.98 11.30 0.47
CA ILE A 141 -12.80 11.82 -0.90
C ILE A 141 -11.33 12.15 -1.19
N GLU A 142 -10.63 12.74 -0.23
CA GLU A 142 -9.20 13.04 -0.38
C GLU A 142 -8.36 11.76 -0.55
N ILE A 143 -8.73 10.69 0.18
CA ILE A 143 -8.11 9.36 0.03
C ILE A 143 -8.53 8.72 -1.31
N ASP A 144 -9.76 8.92 -1.77
CA ASP A 144 -10.22 8.48 -3.10
C ASP A 144 -9.36 9.14 -4.20
N GLU A 145 -9.03 10.43 -4.07
CA GLU A 145 -8.15 11.17 -5.00
C GLU A 145 -6.72 10.60 -5.01
N LEU A 146 -6.13 10.36 -3.84
CA LEU A 146 -4.82 9.69 -3.74
C LEU A 146 -4.85 8.30 -4.38
N ALA A 147 -5.85 7.48 -4.05
CA ALA A 147 -6.01 6.14 -4.60
C ALA A 147 -6.17 6.16 -6.13
N MET A 148 -6.90 7.11 -6.69
CA MET A 148 -7.03 7.26 -8.15
C MET A 148 -5.69 7.52 -8.84
N LEU A 149 -4.80 8.34 -8.25
CA LEU A 149 -3.45 8.57 -8.78
C LEU A 149 -2.57 7.32 -8.66
N MET A 150 -2.72 6.57 -7.56
CA MET A 150 -1.96 5.35 -7.29
C MET A 150 -2.35 4.15 -8.16
N LEU A 151 -3.45 4.20 -8.92
CA LEU A 151 -3.77 3.16 -9.92
C LEU A 151 -2.68 3.07 -11.01
N GLU A 152 -2.12 4.21 -11.40
CA GLU A 152 -1.09 4.34 -12.43
C GLU A 152 0.04 5.24 -11.91
N PRO A 153 0.84 4.76 -10.94
CA PRO A 153 1.75 5.62 -10.18
C PRO A 153 2.89 6.18 -11.04
N ASP A 154 3.32 5.45 -12.07
CA ASP A 154 4.38 5.90 -12.97
C ASP A 154 3.91 7.06 -13.88
N LEU A 155 2.65 7.02 -14.34
CA LEU A 155 2.04 8.13 -15.11
C LEU A 155 1.72 9.34 -14.24
N ASN A 156 1.41 9.12 -12.96
CA ASN A 156 1.00 10.16 -12.02
C ASN A 156 2.11 10.60 -11.06
N PHE A 157 3.36 10.19 -11.29
CA PHE A 157 4.45 10.36 -10.33
C PHE A 157 4.65 11.81 -9.90
N ASP A 158 4.64 12.76 -10.84
CA ASP A 158 4.82 14.18 -10.52
C ASP A 158 3.76 14.71 -9.55
N LYS A 159 2.50 14.30 -9.73
CA LYS A 159 1.39 14.68 -8.84
C LYS A 159 1.49 14.00 -7.48
N LEU A 160 1.84 12.71 -7.46
CA LEU A 160 2.07 11.97 -6.21
C LEU A 160 3.22 12.59 -5.41
N HIS A 161 4.28 13.00 -6.10
CA HIS A 161 5.42 13.67 -5.50
C HIS A 161 5.08 15.09 -5.02
N GLU A 162 4.23 15.84 -5.73
CA GLU A 162 3.69 17.11 -5.26
C GLU A 162 2.87 16.93 -3.96
N ILE A 163 1.97 15.94 -3.92
CA ILE A 163 1.20 15.59 -2.72
C ILE A 163 2.12 15.22 -1.57
N TRP A 164 3.15 14.40 -1.82
CA TRP A 164 4.14 14.03 -0.80
C TRP A 164 4.81 15.26 -0.17
N ASN A 165 5.16 16.24 -0.99
CA ASN A 165 5.88 17.43 -0.53
C ASN A 165 4.98 18.46 0.16
N THR A 166 3.72 18.57 -0.27
CA THR A 166 2.79 19.61 0.19
C THR A 166 1.85 19.13 1.30
N ASN A 167 1.42 17.86 1.29
CA ASN A 167 0.41 17.34 2.20
C ASN A 167 1.05 16.62 3.40
N ARG A 168 1.58 17.39 4.35
CA ARG A 168 2.37 16.85 5.47
C ARG A 168 1.64 15.82 6.32
N LYS A 169 0.31 15.94 6.47
CA LYS A 169 -0.49 14.98 7.27
C LYS A 169 -0.41 13.54 6.73
N TYR A 170 -0.02 13.35 5.46
CA TYR A 170 0.18 12.03 4.87
C TYR A 170 1.50 11.37 5.25
N ARG A 171 2.46 12.12 5.81
CA ARG A 171 3.81 11.61 6.12
C ARG A 171 4.28 11.90 7.55
N ILE A 172 3.54 12.68 8.32
CA ILE A 172 3.79 12.82 9.76
C ILE A 172 3.27 11.56 10.44
N MET A 173 4.19 10.79 11.01
CA MET A 173 3.90 9.43 11.51
C MET A 173 3.61 9.42 13.00
N ASN A 174 2.66 8.58 13.39
CA ASN A 174 2.66 7.99 14.71
C ASN A 174 3.53 6.73 14.71
N SER A 175 4.14 6.44 15.84
CA SER A 175 4.95 5.25 16.12
C SER A 175 4.73 4.81 17.57
N PRO A 176 5.25 3.65 18.01
CA PRO A 176 5.13 3.24 19.41
C PRO A 176 5.66 4.26 20.45
N LEU A 177 6.50 5.22 20.04
CA LEU A 177 7.11 6.22 20.92
C LEU A 177 6.73 7.67 20.57
N VAL A 178 5.94 7.88 19.51
CA VAL A 178 5.56 9.23 19.02
C VAL A 178 4.08 9.19 18.67
N GLY A 179 3.29 10.05 19.29
CA GLY A 179 1.84 10.12 19.08
C GLY A 179 1.33 11.48 18.65
N ASP A 180 0.01 11.61 18.65
CA ASP A 180 -0.68 12.85 18.25
C ASP A 180 -0.22 14.08 19.03
N TRP A 181 0.09 13.92 20.32
CA TRP A 181 0.53 15.02 21.17
C TRP A 181 1.89 15.57 20.73
N ASP A 182 2.81 14.70 20.31
CA ASP A 182 4.11 15.09 19.79
C ASP A 182 3.99 15.77 18.42
N ASN A 183 3.01 15.33 17.62
CA ASN A 183 2.79 15.78 16.25
C ASN A 183 1.97 17.08 16.12
N GLN A 184 1.33 17.57 17.19
CA GLN A 184 0.34 18.65 17.14
C GLN A 184 0.85 19.96 16.51
N TYR A 185 2.11 20.32 16.71
CA TYR A 185 2.72 21.55 16.17
C TYR A 185 3.33 21.35 14.77
N ILE A 186 3.60 20.10 14.39
CA ILE A 186 4.21 19.73 13.12
C ILE A 186 3.16 19.78 12.00
N ILE A 187 1.91 19.39 12.30
CA ILE A 187 0.81 19.37 11.32
C ILE A 187 0.34 20.78 10.94
N GLN A 188 0.46 21.74 11.87
CA GLN A 188 -0.04 23.12 11.69
C GLN A 188 0.96 24.05 10.97
N SER A 189 2.20 23.59 10.72
CA SER A 189 3.27 24.35 10.06
C SER A 189 3.44 23.94 8.59
#